data_AF-A0A7C5HLM8-F1
#
_entry.id   AF-A0A7C5HLM8-F1
#
_cell.length_a   1.000
_cell.length_b   1.000
_cell.length_c   1.000
_cell.angle_alpha   90.00
_cell.angle_beta   90.00
_cell.angle_gamma   90.00
#
_symmetry.space_group_name_H-M   'P 1'
#
loop_
_entity.id
_entity.type
_entity.pdbx_description
1 polymer ?
#
loop_
_entity_poly.entity_id
_entity_poly.type
_entity_poly.pdbx_seq_one_letter_code
_entity_poly.pdbx_strand_id
1 'polypeptide(L)'
;LSSIVKVKNDKKILLGGLIQQRTEDQVNKIPLLGDIPILGHAFRSKKKVKSKSELIIVITPKLIRVDEGTPSLEKLEKGIDYD
;
A
#
# COMPACT_ATOMS: atom_id res chain seq x y z
N LEU A 1 -13.02 -10.53 -2.42
CA LEU A 1 -13.60 -9.29 -1.85
C LEU A 1 -14.03 -8.42 -3.02
N SER A 2 -15.33 -8.22 -3.25
CA SER A 2 -15.84 -7.43 -4.37
C SER A 2 -16.58 -6.23 -3.83
N SER A 3 -16.23 -5.02 -4.28
CA SER A 3 -16.85 -3.77 -3.86
C SER A 3 -17.32 -2.97 -5.06
N ILE A 4 -18.54 -2.42 -5.01
CA ILE A 4 -19.16 -1.62 -6.07
C ILE A 4 -19.28 -0.19 -5.57
N VAL A 5 -18.71 0.77 -6.31
CA VAL A 5 -18.68 2.20 -5.94
C VAL A 5 -19.16 3.07 -7.11
N LYS A 6 -20.00 4.07 -6.82
CA LYS A 6 -20.45 5.08 -7.79
C LYS A 6 -19.58 6.33 -7.67
N VAL A 7 -18.96 6.74 -8.77
CA VAL A 7 -17.92 7.77 -8.80
C VAL A 7 -18.15 8.75 -9.94
N LYS A 8 -17.75 10.02 -9.76
CA LYS A 8 -17.79 11.03 -10.83
C LYS A 8 -16.51 10.95 -11.67
N ASN A 9 -16.61 11.21 -12.98
CA ASN A 9 -15.46 11.27 -13.88
C ASN A 9 -14.40 12.28 -13.40
N ASP A 10 -13.12 11.96 -13.58
CA ASP A 10 -11.95 12.77 -13.24
C ASP A 10 -11.82 13.20 -11.77
N LYS A 11 -12.60 12.58 -10.86
CA LYS A 11 -12.52 12.84 -9.42
C LYS A 11 -11.72 11.74 -8.74
N LYS A 12 -10.63 12.11 -8.07
CA LYS A 12 -9.86 11.22 -7.18
C LYS A 12 -10.72 10.75 -6.02
N ILE A 13 -10.76 9.44 -5.78
CA ILE A 13 -11.55 8.84 -4.70
C ILE A 13 -10.70 7.83 -3.93
N LEU A 14 -10.79 7.91 -2.60
CA LEU A 14 -10.26 6.92 -1.67
C LEU A 14 -11.23 5.74 -1.60
N LEU A 15 -10.77 4.56 -2.01
CA LEU A 15 -11.55 3.33 -1.87
C LEU A 15 -11.41 2.73 -0.47
N GLY A 16 -10.25 2.95 0.14
CA GLY A 16 -9.93 2.42 1.45
C GLY A 16 -8.43 2.34 1.66
N GLY A 17 -8.06 1.64 2.72
CA GLY A 17 -6.68 1.43 3.12
C GLY A 17 -6.58 0.41 4.25
N LEU A 18 -5.35 0.07 4.59
CA LEU A 18 -5.03 -0.80 5.71
C LEU A 18 -3.98 -0.11 6.56
N ILE A 19 -4.27 0.06 7.85
CA ILE A 19 -3.28 0.48 8.84
C ILE A 19 -2.95 -0.74 9.67
N GLN A 20 -1.69 -1.17 9.62
CA GLN A 20 -1.18 -2.26 10.41
C GLN A 20 -0.16 -1.73 11.41
N GLN A 21 -0.40 -1.98 12.69
CA GLN A 21 0.54 -1.68 13.76
C GLN A 21 0.97 -2.98 14.42
N ARG A 22 2.27 -3.21 14.52
CA ARG A 22 2.85 -4.33 15.25
C ARG A 22 3.78 -3.79 16.33
N THR A 23 3.60 -4.30 17.54
CA THR A 23 4.46 -4.01 18.69
C THR A 23 5.08 -5.31 19.14
N GLU A 24 6.39 -5.35 19.20
CA GLU A 24 7.17 -6.50 19.65
C GLU A 24 8.01 -6.11 20.86
N ASP A 25 7.84 -6.82 21.96
CA ASP A 25 8.62 -6.64 23.18
C ASP A 25 9.69 -7.75 23.24
N GLN A 26 10.94 -7.38 23.02
CA GLN A 26 12.09 -8.26 23.13
C GLN A 26 12.77 -8.05 24.48
N VAL A 27 12.93 -9.12 25.26
CA VAL A 27 13.61 -9.08 26.56
C VAL A 27 14.78 -10.06 26.52
N ASN A 28 15.99 -9.50 26.53
CA ASN A 28 17.22 -10.27 26.68
C ASN A 28 17.70 -10.13 28.13
N LYS A 29 17.90 -11.25 28.82
CA LYS A 29 18.41 -11.25 30.20
C LYS A 29 19.45 -12.34 30.40
N ILE A 30 20.39 -12.12 31.31
CA ILE A 30 21.29 -13.17 31.78
C ILE A 30 20.49 -14.08 32.72
N PRO A 31 20.45 -15.41 32.51
CA PRO A 31 19.82 -16.35 33.44
C PRO A 31 20.40 -16.21 34.85
N LEU A 32 19.61 -16.44 35.90
CA LEU A 32 19.96 -16.25 37.32
C LEU A 32 20.07 -14.77 37.76
N LEU A 33 20.93 -13.97 37.13
CA LEU A 33 21.17 -12.57 37.55
C LEU A 33 20.03 -11.61 37.13
N GLY A 34 19.42 -11.84 35.97
CA GLY A 34 18.34 -11.00 35.43
C GLY A 34 17.00 -11.12 36.16
N ASP A 35 16.87 -12.14 37.03
CA ASP A 35 15.67 -12.42 37.83
C ASP A 35 15.80 -11.99 39.30
N ILE A 36 16.96 -11.45 39.70
CA ILE A 36 17.17 -10.96 41.06
C ILE A 36 16.28 -9.72 41.29
N PRO A 37 15.41 -9.72 42.32
CA PRO A 37 14.65 -8.52 42.67
C PRO A 37 15.61 -7.38 43.04
N ILE A 38 15.27 -6.13 42.67
CA ILE A 38 16.09 -4.91 42.85
C ILE A 38 17.26 -4.79 41.87
N LEU A 39 18.10 -5.83 41.69
CA LEU A 39 19.34 -5.74 40.89
C LEU A 39 19.21 -6.25 39.44
N GLY A 40 18.22 -7.09 39.14
CA GLY A 40 18.08 -7.73 37.83
C GLY A 40 17.84 -6.77 36.65
N HIS A 41 17.52 -5.50 36.92
CA HIS A 41 17.41 -4.45 35.89
C HIS A 41 18.74 -4.14 35.20
N ALA A 42 19.88 -4.23 35.89
CA ALA A 42 21.19 -3.99 35.29
C ALA A 42 21.64 -5.12 34.34
N PHE A 43 21.08 -6.32 34.52
CA PHE A 43 21.42 -7.54 33.78
C PHE A 43 20.35 -7.97 32.77
N ARG A 44 19.39 -7.08 32.46
CA ARG A 44 18.37 -7.27 31.43
C ARG A 44 18.28 -6.08 30.50
N SER A 45 18.18 -6.35 29.21
CA SER A 45 17.89 -5.37 28.17
C SER A 45 16.48 -5.60 27.64
N LYS A 46 15.66 -4.56 27.66
CA LYS A 46 14.32 -4.57 27.07
C LYS A 46 14.36 -3.71 25.81
N LYS A 47 13.94 -4.25 24.69
CA LYS A 47 13.80 -3.54 23.43
C LYS A 47 12.35 -3.62 22.99
N LYS A 48 11.70 -2.46 22.86
CA LYS A 48 10.34 -2.35 22.30
C LYS A 48 10.45 -1.93 20.86
N VAL A 49 10.09 -2.81 19.94
CA VAL A 49 10.09 -2.53 18.50
C VAL A 49 8.65 -2.22 18.10
N LYS A 50 8.43 -1.05 17.52
CA LYS A 50 7.14 -0.65 16.94
C LYS A 50 7.30 -0.55 15.43
N SER A 51 6.46 -1.24 14.69
CA SER A 51 6.34 -1.09 13.23
C SER A 51 4.93 -0.66 12.86
N LYS A 52 4.86 0.28 11.92
CA LYS A 52 3.62 0.84 11.41
C LYS A 52 3.68 0.80 9.89
N SER A 53 2.68 0.18 9.27
CA SER A 53 2.52 0.10 7.83
C SER A 53 1.18 0.68 7.44
N GLU A 54 1.18 1.60 6.49
CA GLU A 54 -0.01 2.28 5.97
C GLU A 54 -0.12 2.00 4.48
N LEU A 55 -1.22 1.37 4.07
CA LEU A 55 -1.57 1.16 2.68
C LEU A 55 -2.81 1.99 2.36
N ILE A 56 -2.77 2.74 1.27
CA ILE A 56 -3.89 3.58 0.80
C ILE A 56 -4.15 3.25 -0.67
N ILE A 57 -5.42 3.03 -1.01
CA ILE A 57 -5.85 2.75 -2.38
C ILE A 57 -6.66 3.94 -2.89
N VAL A 58 -6.12 4.61 -3.91
CA VAL A 58 -6.75 5.76 -4.58
C VAL A 58 -6.99 5.41 -6.03
N ILE A 59 -8.20 5.72 -6.52
CA ILE A 59 -8.54 5.60 -7.93
C ILE A 59 -8.95 6.95 -8.53
N THR A 60 -8.70 7.11 -9.82
CA THR A 60 -9.22 8.23 -10.61
C THR A 60 -9.89 7.66 -11.86
N PRO A 61 -11.22 7.65 -11.94
CA PRO A 61 -11.90 7.18 -13.13
C PRO A 61 -11.72 8.21 -14.26
N LYS A 62 -11.49 7.72 -15.49
CA LYS A 62 -11.46 8.54 -16.70
C LYS A 62 -12.46 7.98 -17.73
N LEU A 63 -13.42 8.80 -18.12
CA LEU A 63 -14.40 8.51 -19.16
C LEU A 63 -13.78 8.87 -20.51
N ILE A 64 -13.55 7.86 -21.33
CA ILE A 64 -13.11 8.05 -22.71
C ILE A 64 -14.35 7.92 -23.59
N ARG A 65 -14.71 8.99 -24.29
CA ARG A 65 -15.70 8.91 -25.36
C ARG A 65 -14.98 8.42 -26.61
N VAL A 66 -15.42 7.29 -27.15
CA VAL A 66 -14.99 6.86 -28.47
C VAL A 66 -15.89 7.60 -29.45
N ASP A 67 -15.49 8.81 -29.80
CA ASP A 67 -16.17 9.56 -30.85
C ASP A 67 -15.77 8.95 -32.21
N GLU A 68 -16.68 8.97 -33.19
CA GLU A 68 -16.55 8.47 -34.57
C GLU A 68 -15.48 9.23 -35.41
N GLY A 69 -14.42 9.69 -34.77
CA GLY A 69 -13.27 10.38 -35.37
C GLY A 69 -11.94 9.76 -34.97
N THR A 70 -11.93 8.59 -34.32
CA THR A 70 -10.71 7.79 -34.24
C THR A 70 -10.35 7.47 -35.70
N PRO A 71 -9.23 7.97 -36.26
CA PRO A 71 -8.83 7.53 -37.59
C PRO A 71 -8.65 6.03 -37.46
N SER A 72 -9.56 5.31 -38.12
CA SER A 72 -9.59 3.86 -38.16
C SER A 72 -8.17 3.38 -38.44
N LEU A 73 -7.80 2.26 -37.82
CA LEU A 73 -6.54 1.54 -38.06
C LEU A 73 -6.25 1.33 -39.57
N GLU A 74 -7.28 1.49 -40.39
CA GLU A 74 -7.27 1.69 -41.84
C GLU A 74 -6.29 2.76 -42.38
N LYS A 75 -5.98 3.83 -41.64
CA LYS A 75 -4.92 4.81 -42.03
C LYS A 75 -3.51 4.35 -41.67
N LEU A 76 -3.36 3.38 -40.78
CA LEU A 76 -2.06 2.80 -40.44
C LEU A 76 -1.69 1.67 -41.41
N GLU A 77 -2.66 0.97 -41.98
CA GLU A 77 -2.42 -0.04 -43.02
C GLU A 77 -2.08 0.59 -44.40
N LYS A 78 -2.67 1.74 -44.75
CA LYS A 78 -2.38 2.45 -46.00
C LYS A 78 -1.06 3.24 -46.03
N GLY A 79 -0.27 3.21 -44.95
CA GLY A 79 1.04 3.87 -44.86
C GLY A 79 2.24 3.00 -45.27
N ILE A 80 2.01 1.72 -45.62
CA ILE A 80 3.07 0.75 -45.93
C ILE A 80 3.20 0.51 -47.46
N ASP A 81 2.36 1.14 -48.26
CA ASP A 81 2.32 0.97 -49.73
C ASP A 81 2.40 2.33 -50.45
N TYR A 82 3.42 3.12 -50.12
CA TYR A 82 3.87 4.25 -50.93
C TYR A 82 5.22 3.84 -51.56
N ASP A 83 5.21 3.76 -52.91
CA ASP A 83 6.34 3.54 -53.82
C ASP A 83 7.52 4.51 -53.59
#